data_AF-A0A2C9CGP6-F1
#
_entry.id   AF-A0A2C9CGP6-F1
#
_cell.length_a   1.000
_cell.length_b   1.000
_cell.length_c   1.000
_cell.angle_alpha   90.00
_cell.angle_beta   90.00
_cell.angle_gamma   90.00
#
_symmetry.space_group_name_H-M   'P 1'
#
loop_
_entity.id
_entity.type
_entity.pdbx_description
1 polymer ?
#
loop_
_entity_poly.entity_id
_entity_poly.type
_entity_poly.pdbx_seq_one_letter_code
_entity_poly.pdbx_strand_id
1 'polypeptide(L)'
;MLRFIIIFAIIYLVYLSLKKSLQGGKQREGSTRSRTEQKKDVFNTNRVKEISYLFYSATKDDSTCDICKELDGKHFLPNHEIHHSIKPPHHRCKNPNGCRCSLVYVTEDEAQSEKIELILKKYGGTCNKSTIEKELRG
;
A
#
# COMPACT_ATOMS: atom_id res chain seq x y z
N MET A 1 -31.78 40.34 18.46
CA MET A 1 -30.78 39.98 19.49
C MET A 1 -30.28 38.54 19.35
N LEU A 2 -31.14 37.51 19.38
CA LEU A 2 -30.71 36.09 19.31
C LEU A 2 -29.92 35.70 18.05
N ARG A 3 -30.28 36.26 16.89
CA ARG A 3 -29.61 35.97 15.61
C ARG A 3 -28.14 36.42 15.58
N PHE A 4 -27.80 37.52 16.27
CA PHE A 4 -26.41 37.99 16.36
C PHE A 4 -25.57 37.11 17.29
N ILE A 5 -26.15 36.62 18.39
CA ILE A 5 -25.47 35.71 19.34
C ILE A 5 -25.05 34.41 18.62
N ILE A 6 -25.93 33.88 17.76
CA ILE A 6 -25.63 32.67 16.97
C ILE A 6 -24.46 32.93 16.01
N ILE A 7 -24.44 34.07 15.33
CA ILE A 7 -23.36 34.43 14.40
C ILE A 7 -22.03 34.55 15.15
N PHE A 8 -22.00 35.22 16.31
CA PHE A 8 -20.78 35.33 17.12
C PHE A 8 -20.31 33.96 17.64
N ALA A 9 -21.23 33.07 18.02
CA ALA A 9 -20.88 31.71 18.43
C ALA A 9 -20.24 30.91 17.30
N ILE A 10 -20.77 31.01 16.07
CA ILE A 10 -20.20 30.33 14.89
C ILE A 10 -18.81 30.87 14.58
N ILE A 11 -18.63 32.20 14.58
CA ILE A 11 -17.33 32.83 14.34
C ILE A 11 -16.30 32.39 15.41
N TYR A 12 -16.72 32.31 16.67
CA TYR A 12 -15.87 31.87 17.77
C TYR A 12 -15.44 30.39 17.64
N LEU A 13 -16.34 29.51 17.18
CA LEU A 13 -16.03 28.10 16.93
C LEU A 13 -15.03 27.93 15.76
N VAL A 14 -15.18 28.71 14.70
CA VAL A 14 -14.23 28.72 13.56
C VAL A 14 -12.86 29.22 14.03
N TYR A 15 -12.82 30.29 14.82
CA TYR A 15 -11.58 30.82 15.41
C TYR A 15 -10.85 29.79 16.28
N LEU A 16 -11.58 29.05 17.14
CA LEU A 16 -10.98 27.99 17.96
C LEU A 16 -10.38 26.85 17.13
N SER A 17 -11.02 26.52 16.01
CA SER A 17 -10.56 25.46 15.10
C SER A 17 -9.26 25.86 14.39
N LEU A 18 -9.17 27.12 13.94
CA LEU A 18 -7.95 27.69 13.34
C LEU A 18 -6.82 27.82 14.37
N LYS A 19 -7.12 28.24 15.61
CA LYS A 19 -6.12 28.37 16.68
C LYS A 19 -5.49 27.01 17.05
N LYS A 20 -6.26 25.93 17.08
CA LYS A 20 -5.74 24.57 17.30
C LYS A 20 -4.83 24.10 16.17
N SER A 21 -5.11 24.49 14.92
CA SER A 21 -4.27 24.17 13.76
C SER A 21 -2.90 24.87 13.81
N LEU A 22 -2.83 26.09 14.34
CA LEU A 22 -1.57 26.86 14.41
C LEU A 22 -0.66 26.52 15.59
N GLN A 23 -1.16 25.82 16.62
CA GLN A 23 -0.37 25.45 17.82
C GLN A 23 0.25 24.03 17.75
N GLY A 24 0.11 23.31 16.63
CA GLY A 24 0.65 21.97 16.43
C GLY A 24 2.17 21.87 16.14
N GLY A 25 2.91 22.98 16.19
CA GLY A 25 4.35 23.02 15.90
C GLY A 25 5.18 23.46 17.10
N LYS A 26 5.46 22.55 18.05
CA LYS A 26 6.54 22.67 19.04
C LYS A 26 6.79 21.32 19.73
N GLN A 27 7.65 20.48 19.14
CA GLN A 27 8.36 19.44 19.90
C GLN A 27 9.67 20.04 20.41
N ARG A 28 9.76 20.24 21.73
CA ARG A 28 11.02 20.41 22.46
C ARG A 28 11.26 19.16 23.29
N GLU A 29 12.43 18.56 23.04
CA GLU A 29 13.35 17.82 23.91
C GLU A 29 12.88 17.21 25.24
N GLY A 30 13.41 16.02 25.53
CA GLY A 30 13.96 15.75 26.86
C GLY A 30 13.51 14.46 27.55
N SER A 31 14.28 13.39 27.35
CA SER A 31 14.58 12.29 28.28
C SER A 31 13.89 12.30 29.66
N THR A 32 13.13 11.25 29.99
CA THR A 32 13.29 10.51 31.26
C THR A 32 12.79 9.07 31.10
N ARG A 33 13.65 8.14 31.52
CA ARG A 33 13.45 6.71 31.62
C ARG A 33 12.36 6.40 32.65
N SER A 34 11.30 5.69 32.25
CA SER A 34 10.50 4.86 33.18
C SER A 34 9.66 3.83 32.43
N ARG A 35 9.92 2.58 32.78
CA ARG A 35 9.23 1.36 32.37
C ARG A 35 7.89 1.32 33.10
N THR A 36 6.79 1.49 32.36
CA THR A 36 5.48 0.95 32.73
C THR A 36 4.73 0.60 31.46
N GLU A 37 4.31 -0.66 31.39
CA GLU A 37 3.41 -1.20 30.39
C GLU A 37 2.18 -0.32 30.26
N GLN A 38 1.83 0.09 29.03
CA GLN A 38 0.44 0.24 28.61
C GLN A 38 0.36 0.51 27.10
N LYS A 39 -0.24 -0.47 26.41
CA LYS A 39 -1.18 -0.25 25.31
C LYS A 39 -0.62 0.56 24.13
N LYS A 40 0.27 -0.06 23.35
CA LYS A 40 0.44 0.32 21.94
C LYS A 40 -0.87 0.05 21.21
N ASP A 41 -1.67 1.09 21.13
CA ASP A 41 -2.48 1.46 19.98
C ASP A 41 -3.15 0.28 19.25
N VAL A 42 -4.16 -0.27 19.92
CA VAL A 42 -5.38 -0.72 19.25
C VAL A 42 -6.08 0.54 18.71
N PHE A 43 -5.47 1.20 17.73
CA PHE A 43 -5.98 2.42 17.13
C PHE A 43 -6.26 2.16 15.65
N ASN A 44 -7.55 1.91 15.38
CA ASN A 44 -8.19 1.94 14.07
C ASN A 44 -8.05 0.68 13.18
N THR A 45 -8.52 -0.46 13.66
CA THR A 45 -8.58 -1.75 12.94
C THR A 45 -9.56 -1.81 11.75
N ASN A 46 -10.11 -0.68 11.30
CA ASN A 46 -11.09 -0.61 10.20
C ASN A 46 -10.61 0.16 8.95
N ARG A 47 -9.33 0.56 8.89
CA ARG A 47 -8.77 1.05 7.62
C ARG A 47 -8.37 -0.15 6.78
N VAL A 48 -9.10 -0.38 5.69
CA VAL A 48 -8.65 -1.28 4.62
C VAL A 48 -7.28 -0.77 4.18
N LYS A 49 -6.26 -1.62 4.30
CA LYS A 49 -4.90 -1.28 3.90
C LYS A 49 -4.86 -1.09 2.39
N GLU A 50 -4.27 0.01 1.94
CA GLU A 50 -4.11 0.30 0.52
C GLU A 50 -3.06 -0.64 -0.08
N ILE A 51 -3.30 -1.07 -1.33
CA ILE A 51 -2.41 -1.98 -2.07
C ILE A 51 -1.39 -1.10 -2.78
N SER A 52 -0.11 -1.31 -2.48
CA SER A 52 0.99 -0.57 -3.10
C SER A 52 1.37 -1.16 -4.46
N TYR A 53 1.49 -2.49 -4.53
CA TYR A 53 1.77 -3.20 -5.78
C TYR A 53 1.31 -4.65 -5.70
N LEU A 54 1.41 -5.35 -6.81
CA LEU A 54 1.11 -6.76 -6.91
C LEU A 54 2.16 -7.48 -7.76
N PHE A 55 2.40 -8.75 -7.47
CA PHE A 55 3.35 -9.56 -8.23
C PHE A 55 2.82 -10.96 -8.50
N TYR A 56 3.26 -11.51 -9.62
CA TYR A 56 2.88 -12.84 -10.06
C TYR A 56 3.91 -13.87 -9.61
N SER A 57 3.44 -14.99 -9.06
CA SER A 57 4.28 -16.09 -8.59
C SER A 57 3.76 -17.41 -9.17
N ALA A 58 4.61 -18.15 -9.86
CA ALA A 58 4.29 -19.48 -10.34
C ALA A 58 5.20 -20.53 -9.68
N THR A 59 4.75 -21.78 -9.57
CA THR A 59 5.60 -22.86 -9.03
C THR A 59 6.77 -23.22 -9.95
N LYS A 60 6.62 -23.00 -11.26
CA LYS A 60 7.63 -23.23 -12.32
C LYS A 60 8.10 -24.68 -12.49
N ASP A 61 7.29 -25.64 -12.08
CA ASP A 61 7.50 -27.05 -12.42
C ASP A 61 7.02 -27.38 -13.84
N ASP A 62 7.18 -28.65 -14.21
CA ASP A 62 6.76 -29.19 -15.51
C ASP A 62 5.25 -29.10 -15.74
N SER A 63 4.46 -29.03 -14.67
CA SER A 63 3.01 -28.84 -14.76
C SER A 63 2.60 -27.36 -14.84
N THR A 64 3.52 -26.43 -14.68
CA THR A 64 3.20 -25.00 -14.72
C THR A 64 2.98 -24.56 -16.17
N CYS A 65 1.86 -23.88 -16.43
CA CYS A 65 1.48 -23.44 -17.77
C CYS A 65 2.45 -22.38 -18.33
N ASP A 66 2.63 -22.32 -19.65
CA ASP A 66 3.61 -21.39 -20.26
C ASP A 66 3.32 -19.92 -19.93
N ILE A 67 2.05 -19.50 -19.97
CA ILE A 67 1.67 -18.13 -19.60
C ILE A 67 1.96 -17.85 -18.12
N CYS A 68 1.80 -18.85 -17.25
CA CYS A 68 2.13 -18.75 -15.83
C CYS A 68 3.64 -18.57 -15.63
N LYS A 69 4.45 -19.33 -16.39
CA LYS A 69 5.93 -19.24 -16.39
C LYS A 69 6.42 -17.89 -16.91
N GLU A 70 5.75 -17.34 -17.92
CA GLU A 70 6.11 -16.05 -18.51
C GLU A 70 5.78 -14.87 -17.58
N LEU A 71 4.69 -14.97 -16.82
CA LEU A 71 4.29 -13.94 -15.87
C LEU A 71 5.08 -13.99 -14.56
N ASP A 72 5.67 -15.13 -14.23
CA ASP A 72 6.43 -15.33 -12.99
C ASP A 72 7.46 -14.23 -12.71
N GLY A 73 7.39 -13.66 -11.51
CA GLY A 73 8.29 -12.60 -11.07
C GLY A 73 7.98 -11.21 -11.63
N LYS A 74 6.98 -11.05 -12.49
CA LYS A 74 6.51 -9.72 -12.92
C LYS A 74 5.76 -9.04 -11.78
N HIS A 75 6.05 -7.75 -11.59
CA HIS A 75 5.43 -6.86 -10.64
C HIS A 75 4.67 -5.78 -11.40
N PHE A 76 3.55 -5.33 -10.84
CA PHE A 76 2.68 -4.34 -11.47
C PHE A 76 2.06 -3.40 -10.43
N LEU A 77 1.72 -2.20 -10.86
CA LEU A 77 0.87 -1.30 -10.08
C LEU A 77 -0.58 -1.84 -10.01
N PRO A 78 -1.34 -1.52 -8.95
CA PRO A 78 -2.72 -1.97 -8.78
C PRO A 78 -3.64 -1.57 -9.94
N ASN A 79 -3.40 -0.40 -10.53
CA ASN A 79 -4.21 0.16 -11.61
C ASN A 79 -3.67 -0.16 -13.02
N HIS A 80 -2.69 -1.07 -13.13
CA HIS A 80 -2.14 -1.44 -14.43
C HIS A 80 -3.18 -2.20 -15.27
N GLU A 81 -3.29 -1.89 -16.56
CA GLU A 81 -4.31 -2.44 -17.48
C GLU A 81 -4.35 -3.98 -17.51
N ILE A 82 -3.18 -4.61 -17.33
CA ILE A 82 -3.01 -6.06 -17.36
C ILE A 82 -3.59 -6.77 -16.13
N HIS A 83 -3.92 -6.06 -15.05
CA HIS A 83 -4.35 -6.66 -13.77
C HIS A 83 -5.54 -7.61 -13.93
N HIS A 84 -6.51 -7.23 -14.77
CA HIS A 84 -7.70 -8.04 -15.01
C HIS A 84 -7.42 -9.27 -15.88
N SER A 85 -6.42 -9.24 -16.76
CA SER A 85 -6.12 -10.34 -17.69
C SER A 85 -5.23 -11.42 -17.09
N ILE A 86 -4.44 -11.08 -16.06
CA ILE A 86 -3.51 -12.02 -15.40
C ILE A 86 -4.13 -12.79 -14.24
N LYS A 87 -5.40 -12.58 -13.87
CA LYS A 87 -5.98 -13.20 -12.67
C LYS A 87 -5.93 -14.75 -12.73
N PRO A 88 -5.36 -15.41 -11.71
CA PRO A 88 -5.50 -16.86 -11.53
C PRO A 88 -6.94 -17.28 -11.25
N PRO A 89 -7.41 -18.43 -11.77
CA PRO A 89 -6.76 -19.23 -12.79
C PRO A 89 -6.77 -18.49 -14.14
N HIS A 90 -5.61 -18.40 -14.79
CA HIS A 90 -5.53 -17.70 -16.08
C HIS A 90 -6.38 -18.45 -17.11
N HIS A 91 -7.20 -17.72 -17.88
CA HIS A 91 -8.11 -18.29 -18.89
C HIS A 91 -7.41 -19.11 -20.01
N ARG A 92 -6.08 -19.00 -20.14
CA ARG A 92 -5.24 -19.74 -21.11
C ARG A 92 -4.49 -20.90 -20.45
N CYS A 93 -4.65 -21.09 -19.14
CA CYS A 93 -4.06 -22.22 -18.44
C CYS A 93 -4.79 -23.50 -18.87
N LYS A 94 -4.05 -24.43 -19.48
CA LYS A 94 -4.56 -25.74 -19.93
C LYS A 94 -4.11 -26.90 -19.04
N ASN A 95 -3.57 -26.62 -17.85
CA ASN A 95 -3.14 -27.67 -16.94
C ASN A 95 -4.38 -28.42 -16.39
N PRO A 96 -4.51 -29.74 -16.62
CA PRO A 96 -5.65 -30.53 -16.13
C PRO A 96 -5.74 -30.57 -14.60
N ASN A 97 -4.64 -30.33 -13.89
CA ASN A 97 -4.55 -30.31 -12.43
C ASN A 97 -4.81 -28.92 -11.82
N GLY A 98 -5.22 -27.93 -12.63
CA GLY A 98 -5.48 -26.55 -12.19
C GLY A 98 -4.29 -25.60 -12.31
N CYS A 99 -4.53 -24.29 -12.17
CA CYS A 99 -3.43 -23.30 -12.22
C CYS A 99 -2.55 -23.41 -10.98
N ARG A 100 -1.23 -23.40 -11.20
CA ARG A 100 -0.20 -23.45 -10.16
C ARG A 100 0.46 -22.08 -9.97
N CYS A 101 -0.39 -21.07 -9.96
CA CYS A 101 -0.02 -19.67 -10.06
C CYS A 101 -0.79 -18.84 -9.02
N SER A 102 -0.16 -17.81 -8.46
CA SER A 102 -0.79 -16.86 -7.54
C SER A 102 -0.47 -15.43 -7.95
N LEU A 103 -1.43 -14.55 -7.70
CA LEU A 103 -1.26 -13.10 -7.79
C LEU A 103 -1.25 -12.57 -6.36
N VAL A 104 -0.10 -12.06 -5.93
CA VAL A 104 0.12 -11.60 -4.56
C VAL A 104 -0.06 -10.09 -4.51
N TYR A 105 -0.88 -9.63 -3.57
CA TYR A 105 -1.14 -8.21 -3.32
C TYR A 105 -0.31 -7.77 -2.11
N VAL A 106 0.46 -6.71 -2.28
CA VAL A 106 1.34 -6.17 -1.25
C VAL A 106 0.81 -4.80 -0.81
N THR A 107 0.59 -4.66 0.48
CA THR A 107 0.05 -3.44 1.08
C THR A 107 1.16 -2.43 1.39
N GLU A 108 0.80 -1.17 1.55
CA GLU A 108 1.75 -0.08 1.81
C GLU A 108 2.54 -0.26 3.12
N ASP A 109 2.03 -0.99 4.10
CA ASP A 109 2.72 -1.22 5.37
C ASP A 109 3.82 -2.30 5.30
N GLU A 110 3.92 -3.03 4.20
CA GLU A 110 4.99 -4.00 3.99
C GLU A 110 6.34 -3.31 3.77
N ALA A 111 7.41 -3.96 4.24
CA ALA A 111 8.75 -3.39 4.11
C ALA A 111 9.10 -3.18 2.63
N GLN A 112 9.67 -2.01 2.32
CA GLN A 112 10.12 -1.61 0.97
C GLN A 112 9.00 -1.41 -0.07
N SER A 113 7.72 -1.50 0.32
CA SER A 113 6.56 -1.31 -0.56
C SER A 113 6.63 0.02 -1.33
N GLU A 114 6.84 1.13 -0.63
CA GLU A 114 6.93 2.48 -1.18
C GLU A 114 8.05 2.59 -2.22
N LYS A 115 9.22 2.00 -1.95
CA LYS A 115 10.36 2.02 -2.89
C LYS A 115 10.03 1.24 -4.16
N ILE A 116 9.42 0.07 -4.02
CA ILE A 116 9.04 -0.79 -5.14
C ILE A 116 7.97 -0.11 -5.99
N GLU A 117 6.99 0.55 -5.37
CA GLU A 117 5.96 1.31 -6.07
C GLU A 117 6.55 2.47 -6.88
N LEU A 118 7.50 3.22 -6.32
CA LEU A 118 8.21 4.28 -7.03
C LEU A 118 8.99 3.73 -8.22
N ILE A 119 9.67 2.60 -8.06
CA ILE A 119 10.34 1.91 -9.16
C ILE A 119 9.32 1.52 -10.23
N LEU A 120 8.19 0.92 -9.87
CA LEU A 120 7.16 0.56 -10.83
C LEU A 120 6.63 1.79 -11.59
N LYS A 121 6.35 2.90 -10.90
CA LYS A 121 5.95 4.17 -11.53
C LYS A 121 7.00 4.67 -12.52
N LYS A 122 8.29 4.60 -12.17
CA LYS A 122 9.43 4.98 -13.04
C LYS A 122 9.48 4.16 -14.34
N TYR A 123 9.07 2.89 -14.30
CA TYR A 123 9.13 1.96 -15.43
C TYR A 123 7.76 1.75 -16.13
N GLY A 124 6.82 2.69 -15.97
CA GLY A 124 5.53 2.63 -16.67
C GLY A 124 4.50 1.68 -16.05
N GLY A 125 4.71 1.28 -14.80
CA GLY A 125 3.76 0.51 -14.00
C GLY A 125 3.97 -1.00 -14.00
N THR A 126 5.00 -1.51 -14.67
CA THR A 126 5.38 -2.93 -14.63
C THR A 126 6.89 -3.15 -14.72
N CYS A 127 7.40 -4.13 -13.96
CA CYS A 127 8.81 -4.52 -13.96
C CYS A 127 8.97 -6.02 -13.69
N ASN A 128 10.08 -6.59 -14.16
CA ASN A 128 10.54 -7.89 -13.69
C ASN A 128 11.23 -7.77 -12.31
N LYS A 129 11.17 -8.84 -11.52
CA LYS A 129 11.85 -8.95 -10.22
C LYS A 129 13.33 -8.54 -10.27
N SER A 130 14.06 -8.95 -11.30
CA SER A 130 15.49 -8.61 -11.47
C SER A 130 15.75 -7.11 -11.60
N THR A 131 14.85 -6.37 -12.27
CA THR A 131 14.93 -4.90 -12.38
C THR A 131 14.73 -4.25 -11.03
N ILE A 132 13.73 -4.71 -10.26
CA ILE A 132 13.47 -4.21 -8.90
C ILE A 132 14.66 -4.47 -8.00
N GLU A 133 15.19 -5.69 -7.98
CA GLU A 133 16.36 -6.03 -7.16
C GLU A 133 17.59 -5.21 -7.51
N LYS A 134 17.79 -4.90 -8.80
CA LYS A 134 18.89 -4.04 -9.24
C LYS A 134 18.73 -2.61 -8.74
N GLU A 135 17.55 -2.02 -8.87
CA GLU A 135 17.26 -0.65 -8.41
C GLU A 135 17.29 -0.53 -6.88
N LEU A 136 16.92 -1.57 -6.14
CA LEU A 136 16.99 -1.58 -4.67
C LEU A 136 18.43 -1.67 -4.13
N ARG A 137 19.40 -2.12 -4.96
CA ARG A 137 20.82 -2.22 -4.60
C ARG A 137 21.65 -1.00 -5.00
N GLY A 138 21.14 -0.19 -5.93
CA GLY A 138 21.78 1.05 -6.40
C GLY A 138 21.51 2.21 -5.47
#